data_AF-A0A924UGI3-F1
#
_entry.id   AF-A0A924UGI3-F1
#
_cell.length_a   1.000
_cell.length_b   1.000
_cell.length_c   1.000
_cell.angle_alpha   90.00
_cell.angle_beta   90.00
_cell.angle_gamma   90.00
#
_symmetry.space_group_name_H-M   'P 1'
#
loop_
_entity.id
_entity.type
_entity.pdbx_description
1 polymer ?
#
loop_
_entity_poly.entity_id
_entity_poly.type
_entity_poly.pdbx_seq_one_letter_code
_entity_poly.pdbx_strand_id
1 'polypeptide(L)'
;MKLKLAIILLLAVSFTACLKTRAEMGEEEQSQVYQRKNVDNQKEAAKNSQISSKGQATSTAIDERDDTIRTLNGRVESLENQINSLQKEKSATSEQETQRLQLLQEALAKMEAQIHKLESEQALNNMAAPRAEPSAPPTKAHKMNSSDKNAAIEKGSAASGGATGPYDNAQDFFMKKEWKKAILNYQKYVDESPKGKNVADAKYKIGVCFQELGMKEESMAFYEEVIANYAKSDAGKKSKIRLAKLKK
;
A
#
# COMPACT_ATOMS: atom_id res chain seq x y z
N MET A 1 -22.73 98.84 -39.23
CA MET A 1 -22.68 97.87 -40.37
C MET A 1 -21.95 96.57 -40.04
N LYS A 2 -20.84 96.56 -39.30
CA LYS A 2 -20.02 95.36 -39.03
C LYS A 2 -20.75 94.23 -38.27
N LEU A 3 -21.66 94.55 -37.34
CA LEU A 3 -22.40 93.54 -36.56
C LEU A 3 -23.47 92.79 -37.38
N LYS A 4 -24.15 93.48 -38.30
CA LYS A 4 -25.14 92.85 -39.20
C LYS A 4 -24.46 91.93 -40.21
N LEU A 5 -23.26 92.31 -40.68
CA LEU A 5 -22.46 91.47 -41.59
C LEU A 5 -21.98 90.19 -40.89
N ALA A 6 -21.56 90.29 -39.63
CA ALA A 6 -21.14 89.13 -38.84
C ALA A 6 -22.29 88.15 -38.59
N ILE A 7 -23.50 88.63 -38.31
CA ILE A 7 -24.69 87.78 -38.09
C ILE A 7 -25.12 87.07 -39.37
N ILE A 8 -25.05 87.74 -40.53
CA ILE A 8 -25.37 87.12 -41.83
C ILE A 8 -24.35 86.04 -42.20
N LEU A 9 -23.07 86.26 -41.90
CA LEU A 9 -22.00 85.30 -42.16
C LEU A 9 -22.10 84.08 -41.23
N LEU A 10 -22.51 84.27 -39.98
CA LEU A 10 -22.77 83.19 -39.02
C LEU A 10 -23.99 82.34 -39.43
N LEU A 11 -25.05 82.97 -39.93
CA LEU A 11 -26.24 82.28 -40.43
C LEU A 11 -25.97 81.49 -41.72
N ALA A 12 -25.10 81.99 -42.60
CA ALA A 12 -24.71 81.30 -43.84
C ALA A 12 -23.86 80.04 -43.56
N VAL A 13 -22.99 80.08 -42.55
CA VAL A 13 -22.17 78.92 -42.12
C VAL A 13 -23.02 77.86 -41.41
N SER A 14 -24.05 78.26 -40.65
CA SER A 14 -24.97 77.30 -40.03
C SER A 14 -25.87 76.57 -41.03
N PHE A 15 -26.23 77.20 -42.16
CA PHE A 15 -27.06 76.57 -43.19
C PHE A 15 -26.30 75.53 -44.02
N THR A 16 -24.97 75.64 -44.12
CA THR A 16 -24.12 74.67 -44.83
C THR A 16 -23.79 73.43 -44.00
N ALA A 17 -23.96 73.47 -42.68
CA ALA A 17 -23.75 72.33 -41.78
C ALA A 17 -24.90 71.30 -41.77
N CYS A 18 -26.02 71.58 -42.45
CA CYS A 18 -27.17 70.66 -42.57
C CYS A 18 -27.31 70.00 -43.94
N LEU A 19 -26.29 70.09 -44.80
CA LEU A 19 -26.20 69.36 -46.08
C LEU A 19 -25.16 68.22 -45.99
N LYS A 20 -25.19 67.42 -44.91
CA LYS A 20 -24.62 66.07 -44.99
C LYS A 20 -25.58 65.26 -45.84
N THR A 21 -25.21 65.07 -47.10
CA THR A 21 -26.02 64.45 -48.14
C THR A 21 -26.43 63.04 -47.70
N ARG A 22 -27.71 62.68 -47.84
CA ARG A 22 -28.25 61.34 -47.54
C ARG A 22 -27.44 60.19 -48.17
N ALA A 23 -26.69 60.47 -49.24
CA ALA A 23 -25.76 59.55 -49.89
C ALA A 23 -24.53 59.19 -49.03
N GLU A 24 -23.92 60.14 -48.30
CA GLU A 24 -22.75 59.88 -47.43
C GLU A 24 -23.13 59.06 -46.19
N MET A 25 -24.33 59.25 -45.61
CA MET A 25 -24.79 58.40 -44.51
C MET A 25 -24.99 56.94 -44.93
N GLY A 26 -25.34 56.68 -46.20
CA GLY A 26 -25.45 55.33 -46.74
C GLY A 26 -24.10 54.62 -46.88
N GLU A 27 -23.04 55.35 -47.27
CA GLU A 27 -21.67 54.82 -47.38
C GLU A 27 -21.05 54.54 -46.00
N GLU A 28 -21.31 55.40 -45.01
CA GLU A 28 -20.86 55.19 -43.62
C GLU A 28 -21.56 53.96 -42.99
N GLU A 29 -22.87 53.77 -43.20
CA GLU A 29 -23.59 52.57 -42.75
C GLU A 29 -23.09 51.31 -43.47
N GLN A 30 -22.84 51.39 -44.79
CA GLN A 30 -22.33 50.27 -45.57
C GLN A 30 -20.92 49.84 -45.13
N SER A 31 -20.05 50.81 -44.82
CA SER A 31 -18.72 50.58 -44.25
C SER A 31 -18.82 49.91 -42.87
N GLN A 32 -19.70 50.37 -41.99
CA GLN A 32 -19.91 49.75 -40.68
C GLN A 32 -20.45 48.32 -40.78
N VAL A 33 -21.39 48.05 -41.69
CA VAL A 33 -21.92 46.71 -41.94
C VAL A 33 -20.82 45.79 -42.47
N TYR A 34 -19.95 46.28 -43.35
CA TYR A 34 -18.80 45.52 -43.85
C TYR A 34 -17.82 45.17 -42.73
N GLN A 35 -17.51 46.12 -41.85
CA GLN A 35 -16.64 45.87 -40.68
C GLN A 35 -17.26 44.84 -39.72
N ARG A 36 -18.56 44.92 -39.43
CA ARG A 36 -19.25 43.91 -38.61
C ARG A 36 -19.19 42.51 -39.22
N LYS A 37 -19.48 42.39 -40.53
CA LYS A 37 -19.40 41.12 -41.26
C LYS A 37 -17.99 40.51 -41.20
N ASN A 38 -16.95 41.32 -41.32
CA ASN A 38 -15.57 40.85 -41.22
C ASN A 38 -15.24 40.33 -39.81
N VAL A 39 -15.69 41.03 -38.77
CA VAL A 39 -15.53 40.60 -37.38
C VAL A 39 -16.28 39.31 -37.10
N ASP A 40 -17.52 39.18 -37.60
CA ASP A 40 -18.31 37.96 -37.43
C ASP A 40 -17.70 36.77 -38.19
N ASN A 41 -17.21 36.99 -39.41
CA ASN A 41 -16.49 35.97 -40.17
C ASN A 41 -15.18 35.55 -39.47
N GLN A 42 -14.46 36.50 -38.87
CA GLN A 42 -13.26 36.20 -38.07
C GLN A 42 -13.59 35.42 -36.78
N LYS A 43 -14.71 35.71 -36.12
CA LYS A 43 -15.19 34.97 -34.94
C LYS A 43 -15.60 33.55 -35.30
N GLU A 44 -16.29 33.34 -36.42
CA GLU A 44 -16.67 32.00 -36.89
C GLU A 44 -15.43 31.18 -37.29
N ALA A 45 -14.43 31.80 -37.94
CA ALA A 45 -13.14 31.17 -38.21
C ALA A 45 -12.39 30.77 -36.92
N ALA A 46 -12.38 31.65 -35.90
CA ALA A 46 -11.76 31.35 -34.60
C ALA A 46 -12.48 30.21 -33.87
N LYS A 47 -13.82 30.18 -33.91
CA LYS A 47 -14.63 29.11 -33.33
C LYS A 47 -14.38 27.76 -34.03
N ASN A 48 -14.30 27.76 -35.37
CA ASN A 48 -14.00 26.55 -36.13
C ASN A 48 -12.57 26.03 -35.85
N SER A 49 -11.59 26.94 -35.77
CA SER A 49 -10.21 26.59 -35.39
C SER A 49 -10.13 25.98 -33.98
N GLN A 50 -10.92 26.50 -33.02
CA GLN A 50 -10.97 25.97 -31.66
C GLN A 50 -11.63 24.58 -31.58
N ILE A 51 -12.63 24.31 -32.43
CA ILE A 51 -13.26 22.98 -32.52
C ILE A 51 -12.25 21.96 -33.06
N SER A 52 -11.47 22.32 -34.09
CA SER A 52 -10.40 21.48 -34.62
C SER A 52 -9.30 21.22 -33.59
N SER A 53 -8.84 22.26 -32.87
CA SER A 53 -7.81 22.08 -31.83
C SER A 53 -8.30 21.24 -30.65
N LYS A 54 -9.58 21.34 -30.30
CA LYS A 54 -10.18 20.51 -29.25
C LYS A 54 -10.31 19.05 -29.70
N GLY A 55 -10.70 18.80 -30.95
CA GLY A 55 -10.73 17.46 -31.54
C GLY A 55 -9.34 16.81 -31.58
N GLN A 56 -8.32 17.57 -31.94
CA GLN A 56 -6.92 17.12 -31.97
C GLN A 56 -6.38 16.84 -30.55
N ALA A 57 -6.70 17.69 -29.57
CA ALA A 57 -6.34 17.43 -28.17
C ALA A 57 -7.01 16.16 -27.63
N THR A 58 -8.26 15.90 -28.01
CA THR A 58 -8.95 14.66 -27.62
C THR A 58 -8.38 13.43 -28.30
N SER A 59 -7.93 13.51 -29.56
CA SER A 59 -7.33 12.36 -30.24
C SER A 59 -5.99 11.99 -29.62
N THR A 60 -5.11 12.98 -29.34
CA THR A 60 -3.84 12.71 -28.66
C THR A 60 -4.04 12.09 -27.27
N ALA A 61 -5.06 12.53 -26.54
CA ALA A 61 -5.40 11.94 -25.23
C ALA A 61 -6.03 10.54 -25.33
N ILE A 62 -6.52 10.13 -26.50
CA ILE A 62 -6.98 8.75 -26.76
C ILE A 62 -5.77 7.90 -27.14
N ASP A 63 -4.89 8.37 -28.02
CA ASP A 63 -3.66 7.68 -28.41
C ASP A 63 -2.78 7.36 -27.18
N GLU A 64 -2.61 8.33 -26.28
CA GLU A 64 -1.87 8.13 -25.03
C GLU A 64 -2.56 7.09 -24.12
N ARG A 65 -3.89 7.07 -24.08
CA ARG A 65 -4.62 6.03 -23.34
C ARG A 65 -4.42 4.65 -23.97
N ASP A 66 -4.46 4.53 -25.29
CA ASP A 66 -4.26 3.25 -25.97
C ASP A 66 -2.84 2.70 -25.73
N ASP A 67 -1.83 3.56 -25.71
CA ASP A 67 -0.46 3.19 -25.35
C ASP A 67 -0.35 2.69 -23.90
N THR A 68 -1.04 3.35 -22.95
CA THR A 68 -1.10 2.88 -21.56
C THR A 68 -1.80 1.54 -21.43
N ILE A 69 -2.90 1.32 -22.16
CA ILE A 69 -3.63 0.05 -22.17
C ILE A 69 -2.74 -1.06 -22.73
N ARG A 70 -2.02 -0.80 -23.82
CA ARG A 70 -1.07 -1.76 -24.41
C ARG A 70 0.02 -2.14 -23.42
N THR A 71 0.58 -1.16 -22.72
CA THR A 71 1.62 -1.39 -21.71
C THR A 71 1.09 -2.16 -20.50
N LEU A 72 -0.12 -1.82 -20.03
CA LEU A 72 -0.80 -2.52 -18.94
C LEU A 72 -1.06 -3.98 -19.30
N ASN A 73 -1.56 -4.26 -20.52
CA ASN A 73 -1.79 -5.63 -20.98
C ASN A 73 -0.50 -6.45 -21.00
N GLY A 74 0.61 -5.91 -21.51
CA GLY A 74 1.90 -6.62 -21.47
C GLY A 74 2.40 -6.88 -20.04
N ARG A 75 2.16 -5.94 -19.12
CA ARG A 75 2.49 -6.14 -17.70
C ARG A 75 1.59 -7.18 -17.05
N VAL A 76 0.30 -7.25 -17.41
CA VAL A 76 -0.62 -8.29 -16.96
C VAL A 76 -0.15 -9.66 -17.45
N GLU A 77 0.20 -9.82 -18.73
CA GLU A 77 0.74 -11.07 -19.27
C GLU A 77 2.02 -11.50 -18.53
N SER A 78 2.93 -10.55 -18.26
CA SER A 78 4.13 -10.84 -17.47
C SER A 78 3.81 -11.30 -16.04
N LEU A 79 2.82 -10.69 -15.39
CA LEU A 79 2.39 -11.07 -14.05
C LEU A 79 1.71 -12.44 -14.06
N GLU A 80 0.87 -12.73 -15.05
CA GLU A 80 0.24 -14.04 -15.22
C GLU A 80 1.29 -15.13 -15.40
N ASN A 81 2.31 -14.89 -16.22
CA ASN A 81 3.43 -15.82 -16.39
C ASN A 81 4.21 -16.05 -15.09
N GLN A 82 4.47 -14.99 -14.32
CA GLN A 82 5.11 -15.10 -13.00
C GLN A 82 4.24 -15.90 -12.02
N ILE A 83 2.94 -15.62 -11.95
CA ILE A 83 2.00 -16.35 -11.08
C ILE A 83 1.98 -17.84 -11.45
N ASN A 84 1.90 -18.17 -12.73
CA ASN A 84 1.92 -19.55 -13.21
C ASN A 84 3.23 -20.26 -12.84
N SER A 85 4.37 -19.58 -12.98
CA SER A 85 5.67 -20.15 -12.59
C SER A 85 5.76 -20.42 -11.08
N LEU A 86 5.30 -19.47 -10.26
CA LEU A 86 5.26 -19.60 -8.79
C LEU A 86 4.29 -20.69 -8.34
N GLN A 87 3.14 -20.82 -8.99
CA GLN A 87 2.20 -21.91 -8.71
C GLN A 87 2.81 -23.27 -9.01
N LYS A 88 3.52 -23.40 -10.13
CA LYS A 88 4.21 -24.64 -10.51
C LYS A 88 5.36 -24.99 -9.56
N GLU A 89 6.15 -24.01 -9.15
CA GLU A 89 7.21 -24.20 -8.15
C GLU A 89 6.63 -24.60 -6.79
N LYS A 90 5.52 -23.97 -6.38
CA LYS A 90 4.81 -24.31 -5.15
C LYS A 90 4.19 -25.71 -5.19
N SER A 91 3.57 -26.11 -6.29
CA SER A 91 3.01 -27.46 -6.43
C SER A 91 4.11 -28.51 -6.43
N ALA A 92 5.21 -28.30 -7.16
CA ALA A 92 6.36 -29.18 -7.17
C ALA A 92 7.00 -29.31 -5.78
N THR A 93 7.16 -28.20 -5.06
CA THR A 93 7.69 -28.20 -3.68
C THR A 93 6.73 -28.93 -2.74
N SER A 94 5.43 -28.69 -2.84
CA SER A 94 4.42 -29.37 -2.02
C SER A 94 4.40 -30.89 -2.26
N GLU A 95 4.53 -31.33 -3.52
CA GLU A 95 4.62 -32.75 -3.88
C GLU A 95 5.92 -33.38 -3.37
N GLN A 96 7.04 -32.67 -3.45
CA GLN A 96 8.30 -33.13 -2.91
C GLN A 96 8.28 -33.23 -1.37
N GLU A 97 7.64 -32.27 -0.71
CA GLU A 97 7.45 -32.28 0.75
C GLU A 97 6.55 -33.45 1.18
N THR A 98 5.44 -33.72 0.48
CA THR A 98 4.58 -34.86 0.80
C THR A 98 5.28 -36.20 0.59
N GLN A 99 6.05 -36.36 -0.48
CA GLN A 99 6.86 -37.56 -0.70
C GLN A 99 7.92 -37.76 0.38
N ARG A 100 8.60 -36.69 0.81
CA ARG A 100 9.60 -36.75 1.89
C ARG A 100 8.96 -37.12 3.23
N LEU A 101 7.77 -36.59 3.53
CA LEU A 101 7.02 -36.95 4.73
C LEU A 101 6.61 -38.42 4.70
N GLN A 102 6.15 -38.92 3.56
CA GLN A 102 5.76 -40.32 3.42
C GLN A 102 6.95 -41.27 3.60
N LEU A 103 8.11 -40.95 2.99
CA LEU A 103 9.34 -41.72 3.19
C LEU A 103 9.78 -41.73 4.65
N LEU A 104 9.68 -40.59 5.33
CA LEU A 104 10.04 -40.47 6.74
C LEU A 104 9.11 -41.30 7.63
N GLN A 105 7.81 -41.29 7.36
CA GLN A 105 6.83 -42.13 8.05
C GLN A 105 7.13 -43.62 7.87
N GLU A 106 7.47 -44.05 6.65
CA GLU A 106 7.83 -45.44 6.38
C GLU A 106 9.13 -45.85 7.09
N ALA A 107 10.12 -44.97 7.11
CA ALA A 107 11.38 -45.20 7.84
C ALA A 107 11.15 -45.32 9.35
N LEU A 108 10.28 -44.47 9.93
CA LEU A 108 9.89 -44.56 11.34
C LEU A 108 9.17 -45.88 11.64
N ALA A 109 8.20 -46.29 10.82
CA ALA A 109 7.50 -47.56 11.00
C ALA A 109 8.46 -48.77 10.96
N LYS A 110 9.45 -48.75 10.05
CA LYS A 110 10.49 -49.79 9.99
C LYS A 110 11.38 -49.78 11.24
N MET A 111 11.74 -48.60 11.74
CA MET A 111 12.54 -48.46 12.95
C MET A 111 11.77 -48.93 14.19
N GLU A 112 10.49 -48.59 14.32
CA GLU A 112 9.61 -49.07 15.39
C GLU A 112 9.48 -50.60 15.36
N ALA A 113 9.33 -51.19 14.16
CA ALA A 113 9.31 -52.65 14.00
C ALA A 113 10.65 -53.31 14.39
N GLN A 114 11.79 -52.67 14.07
CA GLN A 114 13.11 -53.14 14.50
C GLN A 114 13.29 -53.04 16.01
N ILE A 115 12.83 -51.95 16.64
CA ILE A 115 12.85 -51.77 18.09
C ILE A 115 12.04 -52.89 18.75
N HIS A 116 10.81 -53.14 18.29
CA HIS A 116 9.99 -54.23 18.83
C HIS A 116 10.62 -55.61 18.66
N LYS A 117 11.27 -55.86 17.52
CA LYS A 117 12.01 -57.12 17.30
C LYS A 117 13.16 -57.26 18.30
N LEU A 118 13.97 -56.21 18.47
CA LEU A 118 15.08 -56.19 19.43
C LEU A 118 14.59 -56.31 20.88
N GLU A 119 13.49 -55.63 21.24
CA GLU A 119 12.85 -55.76 22.55
C GLU A 119 12.38 -57.19 22.80
N SER A 120 11.80 -57.86 21.80
CA SER A 120 11.38 -59.26 21.92
C SER A 120 12.56 -60.23 22.02
N GLU A 121 13.66 -59.98 21.33
CA GLU A 121 14.90 -60.74 21.43
C GLU A 121 15.59 -60.52 22.79
N GLN A 122 15.58 -59.29 23.32
CA GLN A 122 16.03 -58.98 24.68
C GLN A 122 15.13 -59.61 25.75
N ALA A 123 13.82 -59.64 25.54
CA ALA A 123 12.88 -60.32 26.42
C ALA A 123 13.14 -61.84 26.44
N LEU A 124 13.40 -62.46 25.29
CA LEU A 124 13.79 -63.88 25.20
C LEU A 124 15.16 -64.15 25.85
N ASN A 125 16.12 -63.24 25.72
CA ASN A 125 17.44 -63.37 26.35
C ASN A 125 17.38 -63.17 27.88
N ASN A 126 16.47 -62.32 28.38
CA ASN A 126 16.25 -62.12 29.83
C ASN A 126 15.44 -63.25 30.49
N MET A 127 14.90 -64.22 29.73
CA MET A 127 14.24 -65.41 30.28
C MET A 127 15.22 -66.56 30.63
N ALA A 128 16.54 -66.35 30.49
CA ALA A 128 17.58 -67.32 30.86
C ALA A 128 18.33 -67.01 32.17
N ALA A 129 17.83 -66.10 33.02
CA ALA A 129 18.34 -65.88 34.37
C ALA A 129 17.19 -65.80 35.40
N PRO A 130 17.33 -66.40 36.59
CA PRO A 130 16.21 -66.64 37.48
C PRO A 130 15.74 -65.37 38.20
N ARG A 131 14.42 -65.16 38.07
CA ARG A 131 13.44 -64.64 39.04
C ARG A 131 14.01 -64.03 40.34
N ALA A 132 13.91 -62.71 40.43
CA ALA A 132 13.57 -62.03 41.68
C ALA A 132 12.34 -61.16 41.41
N GLU A 133 11.19 -61.53 41.98
CA GLU A 133 9.98 -60.70 42.01
C GLU A 133 10.06 -59.69 43.19
N PRO A 134 9.01 -58.91 43.51
CA PRO A 134 8.79 -57.57 42.97
C PRO A 134 8.61 -56.53 44.11
N SER A 135 8.89 -55.25 43.86
CA SER A 135 8.37 -54.18 44.74
C SER A 135 7.84 -53.03 43.91
N ALA A 136 6.52 -52.89 43.93
CA ALA A 136 5.78 -51.72 43.46
C ALA A 136 4.48 -51.64 44.31
N PRO A 137 3.73 -50.52 44.38
CA PRO A 137 4.02 -49.15 43.95
C PRO A 137 3.46 -48.10 44.99
N PRO A 138 2.90 -46.91 44.63
CA PRO A 138 3.35 -45.61 45.13
C PRO A 138 2.32 -44.90 46.06
N THR A 139 2.75 -43.88 46.81
CA THR A 139 1.80 -43.01 47.54
C THR A 139 2.09 -41.53 47.35
N LYS A 140 1.24 -40.95 46.51
CA LYS A 140 0.52 -39.66 46.60
C LYS A 140 1.30 -38.38 46.98
N ALA A 141 1.19 -37.45 46.04
CA ALA A 141 1.27 -36.01 46.15
C ALA A 141 0.81 -35.41 47.49
N HIS A 142 1.59 -34.45 47.99
CA HIS A 142 1.08 -33.31 48.74
C HIS A 142 1.59 -31.99 48.18
N LYS A 143 0.63 -31.09 48.04
CA LYS A 143 0.69 -29.73 47.54
C LYS A 143 1.04 -28.79 48.72
N MET A 144 1.69 -27.67 48.39
CA MET A 144 1.41 -26.30 48.89
C MET A 144 2.49 -25.57 49.74
N ASN A 145 3.00 -24.51 49.10
CA ASN A 145 3.31 -23.14 49.55
C ASN A 145 4.12 -22.82 50.82
N SER A 146 5.12 -21.96 50.63
CA SER A 146 5.18 -20.57 51.16
C SER A 146 6.40 -19.89 50.51
N SER A 147 6.20 -18.95 49.59
CA SER A 147 6.13 -17.51 49.85
C SER A 147 7.43 -16.94 50.39
N ASP A 148 8.25 -16.39 49.49
CA ASP A 148 8.86 -15.09 49.75
C ASP A 148 8.56 -14.13 48.59
N LYS A 149 8.14 -12.95 49.02
CA LYS A 149 7.66 -11.82 48.24
C LYS A 149 8.81 -10.82 48.02
N ASN A 150 8.60 -10.00 46.99
CA ASN A 150 9.26 -8.72 46.65
C ASN A 150 10.67 -8.83 46.04
N ALA A 151 11.02 -8.19 44.91
CA ALA A 151 10.44 -7.12 44.08
C ALA A 151 11.05 -7.29 42.65
N ALA A 152 10.51 -6.82 41.53
CA ALA A 152 9.73 -5.63 41.25
C ALA A 152 8.86 -5.81 39.98
N ILE A 153 7.70 -5.15 40.03
CA ILE A 153 6.73 -4.92 38.96
C ILE A 153 7.25 -3.67 38.21
N GLU A 154 7.39 -3.65 36.88
CA GLU A 154 6.26 -3.49 35.95
C GLU A 154 6.26 -4.49 34.78
N LYS A 155 5.19 -5.29 34.76
CA LYS A 155 4.76 -6.16 33.67
C LYS A 155 3.59 -5.52 32.93
N GLY A 156 3.56 -5.74 31.62
CA GLY A 156 2.33 -5.89 30.84
C GLY A 156 2.69 -6.19 29.39
N SER A 157 2.61 -7.41 28.86
CA SER A 157 1.96 -8.64 29.31
C SER A 157 2.73 -9.85 28.78
N ALA A 158 3.16 -10.73 29.67
CA ALA A 158 3.51 -12.11 29.38
C ALA A 158 2.56 -12.97 30.22
N ALA A 159 1.46 -13.39 29.60
CA ALA A 159 0.63 -14.54 29.98
C ALA A 159 -0.51 -14.75 28.96
N SER A 160 -0.24 -15.56 27.93
CA SER A 160 -1.18 -16.58 27.48
C SER A 160 -0.39 -17.74 26.87
N GLY A 161 -0.12 -18.75 27.69
CA GLY A 161 0.29 -20.04 27.17
C GLY A 161 -0.81 -20.59 26.26
N GLY A 162 -0.41 -21.08 25.09
CA GLY A 162 -1.22 -21.99 24.29
C GLY A 162 -1.91 -21.44 23.04
N ALA A 163 -1.84 -20.14 22.74
CA ALA A 163 -2.28 -19.60 21.44
C ALA A 163 -1.44 -18.38 21.08
N THR A 164 -0.40 -18.58 20.27
CA THR A 164 0.50 -17.53 19.79
C THR A 164 -0.29 -16.56 18.90
N GLY A 165 -0.55 -15.34 19.38
CA GLY A 165 -1.30 -14.34 18.63
C GLY A 165 -0.53 -13.84 17.40
N PRO A 166 -1.18 -13.16 16.44
CA PRO A 166 -0.49 -12.62 15.26
C PRO A 166 0.69 -11.71 15.62
N TYR A 167 0.59 -10.96 16.72
CA TYR A 167 1.69 -10.13 17.21
C TYR A 167 2.91 -10.93 17.67
N ASP A 168 2.69 -12.03 18.39
CA ASP A 168 3.76 -12.88 18.90
C ASP A 168 4.46 -13.60 17.75
N ASN A 169 3.69 -14.12 16.79
CA ASN A 169 4.23 -14.70 15.56
C ASN A 169 5.07 -13.66 14.78
N ALA A 170 4.58 -12.42 14.69
CA ALA A 170 5.33 -11.34 14.05
C ALA A 170 6.65 -11.04 14.77
N GLN A 171 6.65 -11.06 16.10
CA GLN A 171 7.83 -10.86 16.92
C GLN A 171 8.86 -11.99 16.73
N ASP A 172 8.42 -13.23 16.61
CA ASP A 172 9.29 -14.37 16.31
C ASP A 172 9.94 -14.23 14.93
N PHE A 173 9.16 -13.88 13.90
CA PHE A 173 9.71 -13.63 12.57
C PHE A 173 10.65 -12.42 12.55
N PHE A 174 10.34 -11.37 13.31
CA PHE A 174 11.20 -10.20 13.47
C PHE A 174 12.55 -10.59 14.07
N MET A 175 12.55 -11.43 15.11
CA MET A 175 13.79 -11.93 15.73
C MET A 175 14.59 -12.84 14.81
N LYS A 176 13.91 -13.62 13.97
CA LYS A 176 14.53 -14.45 12.93
C LYS A 176 15.00 -13.66 11.71
N LYS A 177 14.81 -12.33 11.69
CA LYS A 177 15.07 -11.44 10.53
C LYS A 177 14.29 -11.82 9.27
N GLU A 178 13.19 -12.55 9.44
CA GLU A 178 12.26 -12.87 8.36
C GLU A 178 11.31 -11.70 8.13
N TRP A 179 11.86 -10.57 7.65
CA TRP A 179 11.17 -9.28 7.59
C TRP A 179 9.83 -9.34 6.84
N LYS A 180 9.78 -10.06 5.72
CA LYS A 180 8.54 -10.20 4.92
C LYS A 180 7.41 -10.89 5.71
N LYS A 181 7.73 -11.98 6.43
CA LYS A 181 6.75 -12.70 7.25
C LYS A 181 6.38 -11.91 8.51
N ALA A 182 7.33 -11.17 9.08
CA ALA A 182 7.09 -10.27 10.20
C ALA A 182 6.09 -9.17 9.83
N ILE A 183 6.28 -8.51 8.68
CA ILE A 183 5.35 -7.49 8.16
C ILE A 183 3.94 -8.05 8.03
N LEU A 184 3.79 -9.23 7.40
CA LEU A 184 2.49 -9.85 7.19
C LEU A 184 1.74 -10.11 8.51
N ASN A 185 2.44 -10.63 9.51
CA ASN A 185 1.84 -10.94 10.81
C ASN A 185 1.57 -9.68 11.65
N TYR A 186 2.44 -8.67 11.59
CA TYR A 186 2.16 -7.38 12.22
C TYR A 186 0.96 -6.70 11.59
N GLN A 187 0.83 -6.72 10.26
CA GLN A 187 -0.32 -6.16 9.57
C GLN A 187 -1.61 -6.87 9.99
N LYS A 188 -1.59 -8.21 10.02
CA LYS A 188 -2.71 -9.01 10.51
C LYS A 188 -3.11 -8.63 11.94
N TYR A 189 -2.14 -8.41 12.83
CA TYR A 189 -2.43 -7.93 14.18
C TYR A 189 -3.10 -6.54 14.19
N VAL A 190 -2.65 -5.61 13.36
CA VAL A 190 -3.23 -4.27 13.25
C VAL A 190 -4.67 -4.34 12.74
N ASP A 191 -4.93 -5.21 11.77
CA ASP A 191 -6.26 -5.38 11.15
C ASP A 191 -7.25 -6.04 12.11
N GLU A 192 -6.81 -7.08 12.83
CA GLU A 192 -7.64 -7.79 13.81
C GLU A 192 -7.85 -6.99 15.11
N SER A 193 -6.89 -6.15 15.48
CA SER A 193 -6.90 -5.41 16.74
C SER A 193 -6.56 -3.93 16.54
N PRO A 194 -7.39 -3.13 15.82
CA PRO A 194 -7.05 -1.74 15.45
C PRO A 194 -6.91 -0.77 16.64
N LYS A 195 -7.49 -1.12 17.79
CA LYS A 195 -7.36 -0.38 19.06
C LYS A 195 -6.49 -1.11 20.10
N GLY A 196 -5.75 -2.12 19.66
CA GLY A 196 -4.84 -2.88 20.51
C GLY A 196 -3.72 -2.02 21.09
N LYS A 197 -3.26 -2.35 22.30
CA LYS A 197 -2.18 -1.62 22.97
C LYS A 197 -0.85 -1.65 22.19
N ASN A 198 -0.62 -2.71 21.41
CA ASN A 198 0.62 -2.90 20.66
C ASN A 198 0.51 -2.43 19.20
N VAL A 199 -0.60 -1.80 18.78
CA VAL A 199 -0.78 -1.39 17.37
C VAL A 199 0.26 -0.37 16.95
N ALA A 200 0.55 0.59 17.82
CA ALA A 200 1.57 1.60 17.57
C ALA A 200 2.96 0.94 17.39
N ASP A 201 3.29 -0.04 18.23
CA ASP A 201 4.57 -0.76 18.16
C ASP A 201 4.64 -1.68 16.94
N ALA A 202 3.55 -2.38 16.61
CA ALA A 202 3.44 -3.21 15.40
C ALA A 202 3.67 -2.38 14.13
N LYS A 203 2.99 -1.23 13.98
CA LYS A 203 3.18 -0.33 12.83
C LYS A 203 4.61 0.23 12.76
N TYR A 204 5.21 0.57 13.90
CA TYR A 204 6.62 0.97 13.94
C TYR A 204 7.55 -0.16 13.49
N LYS A 205 7.33 -1.39 13.96
CA LYS A 205 8.12 -2.57 13.58
C LYS A 205 7.95 -2.94 12.11
N ILE A 206 6.76 -2.75 11.52
CA ILE A 206 6.56 -2.85 10.07
C ILE A 206 7.50 -1.88 9.35
N GLY A 207 7.53 -0.60 9.77
CA GLY A 207 8.47 0.38 9.22
C GLY A 207 9.94 -0.03 9.36
N VAL A 208 10.32 -0.64 10.49
CA VAL A 208 11.68 -1.21 10.68
C VAL A 208 11.94 -2.36 9.72
N CYS A 209 10.99 -3.27 9.52
CA CYS A 209 11.15 -4.37 8.58
C CYS A 209 11.34 -3.88 7.14
N PHE A 210 10.58 -2.86 6.71
CA PHE A 210 10.77 -2.22 5.40
C PHE A 210 12.16 -1.58 5.27
N GLN A 211 12.64 -0.93 6.35
CA GLN A 211 13.98 -0.37 6.38
C GLN A 211 15.05 -1.44 6.17
N GLU A 212 14.96 -2.57 6.88
CA GLU A 212 15.90 -3.69 6.78
C GLU A 212 15.83 -4.41 5.41
N LEU A 213 14.69 -4.31 4.71
CA LEU A 213 14.53 -4.79 3.34
C LEU A 213 15.07 -3.81 2.28
N GLY A 214 15.55 -2.63 2.67
CA GLY A 214 16.03 -1.59 1.75
C GLY A 214 14.92 -0.73 1.13
N MET A 215 13.66 -0.99 1.50
CA MET A 215 12.47 -0.25 1.07
C MET A 215 12.31 1.01 1.93
N LYS A 216 13.16 2.00 1.67
CA LYS A 216 13.24 3.23 2.48
C LYS A 216 11.99 4.09 2.35
N GLU A 217 11.41 4.20 1.16
CA GLU A 217 10.23 5.03 0.90
C GLU A 217 9.02 4.51 1.69
N GLU A 218 8.78 3.21 1.64
CA GLU A 218 7.74 2.51 2.37
C GLU A 218 7.97 2.61 3.89
N SER A 219 9.23 2.42 4.32
CA SER A 219 9.60 2.59 5.73
C SER A 219 9.26 3.99 6.26
N MET A 220 9.56 5.04 5.48
CA MET A 220 9.24 6.42 5.84
C MET A 220 7.73 6.64 5.96
N ALA A 221 6.94 6.12 5.02
CA ALA A 221 5.48 6.25 5.06
C ALA A 221 4.89 5.65 6.34
N PHE A 222 5.34 4.45 6.74
CA PHE A 222 4.92 3.83 8.00
C PHE A 222 5.35 4.62 9.23
N TYR A 223 6.57 5.18 9.24
CA TYR A 223 6.99 6.02 10.35
C TYR A 223 6.17 7.31 10.46
N GLU A 224 5.86 7.95 9.34
CA GLU A 224 5.00 9.13 9.29
C GLU A 224 3.59 8.82 9.80
N GLU A 225 3.01 7.69 9.41
CA GLU A 225 1.71 7.24 9.91
C GLU A 225 1.72 7.04 11.44
N VAL A 226 2.78 6.39 11.97
CA VAL A 226 2.91 6.18 13.41
C VAL A 226 3.08 7.50 14.17
N ILE A 227 3.80 8.47 13.60
CA ILE A 227 3.95 9.80 14.20
C ILE A 227 2.61 10.54 14.17
N ALA A 228 1.85 10.47 13.08
CA ALA A 228 0.56 11.14 12.95
C ALA A 228 -0.48 10.60 13.94
N ASN A 229 -0.58 9.27 14.06
CA ASN A 229 -1.63 8.62 14.85
C ASN A 229 -1.21 8.30 16.30
N TYR A 230 0.10 8.15 16.56
CA TYR A 230 0.63 7.67 17.83
C TYR A 230 1.82 8.52 18.34
N ALA A 231 1.84 9.83 18.06
CA ALA A 231 2.92 10.75 18.43
C ALA A 231 3.43 10.65 19.89
N LYS A 232 2.51 10.46 20.85
CA LYS A 232 2.82 10.43 22.28
C LYS A 232 3.35 9.06 22.75
N SER A 233 3.16 8.01 21.96
CA SER A 233 3.63 6.66 22.29
C SER A 233 5.15 6.55 22.15
N ASP A 234 5.73 5.55 22.82
CA ASP A 234 7.14 5.22 22.65
C ASP A 234 7.49 4.90 21.18
N ALA A 235 6.61 4.18 20.49
CA ALA A 235 6.70 3.92 19.06
C ALA A 235 6.75 5.20 18.22
N GLY A 236 5.89 6.20 18.52
CA GLY A 236 5.89 7.50 17.85
C GLY A 236 7.22 8.26 18.03
N LYS A 237 7.78 8.25 19.24
CA LYS A 237 9.09 8.86 19.52
C LYS A 237 10.21 8.16 18.73
N LYS A 238 10.22 6.82 18.73
CA LYS A 238 11.19 6.01 17.97
C LYS A 238 11.06 6.22 16.45
N SER A 239 9.84 6.25 15.92
CA SER A 239 9.56 6.55 14.51
C SER A 239 10.11 7.91 14.11
N LYS A 240 9.92 8.95 14.94
CA LYS A 240 10.44 10.30 14.66
C LYS A 240 11.96 10.31 14.54
N ILE A 241 12.67 9.61 15.42
CA ILE A 241 14.13 9.51 15.41
C ILE A 241 14.61 8.78 14.14
N ARG A 242 13.98 7.65 13.80
CA ARG A 242 14.35 6.87 12.60
C ARG A 242 14.05 7.62 11.30
N LEU A 243 12.90 8.27 11.21
CA LEU A 243 12.52 9.08 10.07
C LEU A 243 13.53 10.20 9.82
N ALA A 244 13.96 10.90 10.87
CA ALA A 244 14.98 11.95 10.76
C ALA A 244 16.33 11.39 10.26
N LYS A 245 16.68 10.15 10.63
CA LYS A 245 17.90 9.47 10.15
C LYS A 245 17.80 9.07 8.67
N LEU A 246 16.60 8.70 8.21
CA LEU A 246 16.38 8.27 6.82
C LEU A 246 16.31 9.43 5.83
N LYS A 247 15.91 10.62 6.28
CA LYS A 247 15.86 11.85 5.47
C LYS A 247 17.23 12.54 5.31
N LYS A 248 18.28 11.99 5.91
CA LYS A 248 19.64 12.52 5.90
C LYS A 248 20.52 11.72 4.95
#